data_AF-A0A835YY64-F1
#
_entry.id   AF-A0A835YY64-F1
#
_cell.length_a   1.000
_cell.length_b   1.000
_cell.length_c   1.000
_cell.angle_alpha   90.00
_cell.angle_beta   90.00
_cell.angle_gamma   90.00
#
_symmetry.space_group_name_H-M   'P 1'
#
loop_
_entity.id
_entity.type
_entity.pdbx_description
1 polymer ?
#
loop_
_entity_poly.entity_id
_entity_poly.type
_entity_poly.pdbx_seq_one_letter_code
_entity_poly.pdbx_strand_id
1 'polypeptide(L)'
;MPFPPSLSLFFCCASATFLILAEQALSYRDGNPAYFPAASDFKKVNFGQALGDRTVFRMNIIEAVSCHEVLGVPNIDTYFGTAPEGWNYLLKAMTLLPQWLLRDRDLMQALAVFSEPVVRLTDMLVGSANAMKVTATAKDGSTAVMTYAHKDLEECVGIATAAFAAAALRGDIKTGIWYPEEALRDEAARERLLAEATRGAFLWEQHVTPGLKNK
;
A
#
# COMPACT_ATOMS: atom_id res chain seq x y z
N MET A 1 -10.21 -17.84 -22.49
CA MET A 1 -9.93 -18.74 -21.35
C MET A 1 -9.92 -17.89 -20.10
N PRO A 2 -10.66 -18.21 -19.04
CA PRO A 2 -10.48 -17.53 -17.77
C PRO A 2 -9.09 -17.91 -17.22
N PHE A 3 -8.31 -16.91 -16.82
CA PHE A 3 -7.04 -17.12 -16.15
C PHE A 3 -7.26 -17.79 -14.78
N PRO A 4 -6.31 -18.59 -14.27
CA PRO A 4 -6.43 -19.11 -12.90
C PRO A 4 -6.49 -17.93 -11.90
N PRO A 5 -7.12 -18.12 -10.72
CA PRO A 5 -7.44 -17.03 -9.80
C PRO A 5 -6.23 -16.18 -9.38
N SER A 6 -5.07 -16.81 -9.24
CA SER A 6 -3.80 -16.13 -8.94
C SER A 6 -3.35 -15.19 -10.07
N LEU A 7 -3.43 -15.64 -11.33
CA LEU A 7 -3.10 -14.79 -12.47
C LEU A 7 -3.97 -13.52 -12.51
N SER A 8 -5.25 -13.61 -12.14
CA SER A 8 -6.15 -12.46 -12.22
C SER A 8 -5.81 -11.33 -11.23
N LEU A 9 -5.26 -11.66 -10.05
CA LEU A 9 -4.99 -10.65 -9.02
C LEU A 9 -3.70 -9.88 -9.31
N PHE A 10 -2.63 -10.58 -9.72
CA PHE A 10 -1.39 -9.95 -10.18
C PHE A 10 -1.64 -8.93 -11.30
N PHE A 11 -2.44 -9.30 -12.31
CA PHE A 11 -2.76 -8.38 -13.40
C PHE A 11 -3.52 -7.14 -12.93
N CYS A 12 -4.43 -7.31 -11.98
CA CYS A 12 -5.18 -6.20 -11.40
C CYS A 12 -4.23 -5.23 -10.67
N CYS A 13 -3.31 -5.74 -9.85
CA CYS A 13 -2.34 -4.91 -9.11
C CYS A 13 -1.34 -4.19 -10.04
N ALA A 14 -0.83 -4.88 -11.06
CA ALA A 14 0.11 -4.30 -12.01
C ALA A 14 -0.56 -3.23 -12.90
N SER A 15 -1.75 -3.51 -13.44
CA SER A 15 -2.51 -2.54 -14.24
C SER A 15 -2.95 -1.33 -13.41
N ALA A 16 -3.41 -1.54 -12.16
CA ALA A 16 -3.73 -0.45 -11.25
C ALA A 16 -2.52 0.45 -11.00
N THR A 17 -1.32 -0.12 -10.82
CA THR A 17 -0.09 0.67 -10.66
C THR A 17 0.18 1.57 -11.87
N PHE A 18 0.02 1.05 -13.10
CA PHE A 18 0.19 1.88 -14.31
C PHE A 18 -0.84 3.00 -14.42
N LEU A 19 -2.11 2.72 -14.08
CA LEU A 19 -3.17 3.72 -14.08
C LEU A 19 -2.90 4.81 -13.03
N ILE A 20 -2.41 4.43 -11.84
CA ILE A 20 -2.05 5.36 -10.76
C ILE A 20 -0.89 6.28 -11.18
N LEU A 21 0.05 5.80 -12.00
CA LEU A 21 1.13 6.65 -12.54
C LEU A 21 0.63 7.74 -13.49
N ALA A 22 -0.61 7.65 -14.00
CA ALA A 22 -1.25 8.69 -14.81
C ALA A 22 -1.85 9.84 -13.96
N GLU A 23 -1.79 9.75 -12.64
CA GLU A 23 -2.38 10.71 -11.72
C GLU A 23 -1.32 11.42 -10.89
N GLN A 24 -1.60 12.65 -10.47
CA GLN A 24 -0.76 13.33 -9.50
C GLN A 24 -0.90 12.65 -8.14
N ALA A 25 0.20 12.51 -7.41
CA ALA A 25 0.17 11.97 -6.06
C ALA A 25 -0.44 13.01 -5.11
N LEU A 26 -1.61 12.69 -4.55
CA LEU A 26 -2.22 13.49 -3.51
C LEU A 26 -1.52 13.25 -2.17
N SER A 27 -1.27 14.32 -1.45
CA SER A 27 -0.75 14.34 -0.09
C SER A 27 -1.46 15.45 0.67
N TYR A 28 -1.37 15.47 1.99
CA TYR A 28 -1.93 16.55 2.81
C TYR A 28 -0.82 17.29 3.54
N ARG A 29 -0.94 18.62 3.59
CA ARG A 29 -0.03 19.56 4.26
C ARG A 29 -0.85 20.57 5.05
N ASP A 30 -0.67 20.58 6.36
CA ASP A 30 -1.42 21.46 7.27
C ASP A 30 -2.94 21.42 7.04
N GLY A 31 -3.46 20.23 6.74
CA GLY A 31 -4.87 19.98 6.45
C GLY A 31 -5.33 20.37 5.04
N ASN A 32 -4.44 20.83 4.17
CA ASN A 32 -4.76 21.20 2.80
C ASN A 32 -4.23 20.16 1.80
N PRO A 33 -4.95 19.88 0.69
CA PRO A 33 -4.46 18.99 -0.35
C PRO A 33 -3.24 19.60 -1.06
N ALA A 34 -2.21 18.78 -1.23
CA ALA A 34 -0.99 19.10 -1.95
C ALA A 34 -0.72 18.03 -3.01
N TYR A 35 -0.58 18.44 -4.27
CA TYR A 35 -0.39 17.53 -5.39
C TYR A 35 1.05 17.53 -5.87
N PHE A 36 1.58 16.33 -6.13
CA PHE A 36 2.95 16.13 -6.57
C PHE A 36 2.97 15.29 -7.87
N PRO A 37 4.02 15.41 -8.69
CA PRO A 37 4.19 14.52 -9.84
C PRO A 37 4.20 13.04 -9.41
N ALA A 38 3.61 12.17 -10.24
CA ALA A 38 3.71 10.72 -10.07
C ALA A 38 5.19 10.29 -10.03
N ALA A 39 5.50 9.26 -9.23
CA ALA A 39 6.85 8.73 -9.09
C ALA A 39 7.92 9.80 -8.82
N SER A 40 7.66 10.65 -7.82
CA SER A 40 8.57 11.72 -7.35
C SER A 40 9.15 11.41 -5.97
N ASP A 41 10.03 12.27 -5.44
CA ASP A 41 10.50 12.22 -4.03
C ASP A 41 11.00 10.83 -3.58
N PHE A 42 12.03 10.32 -4.27
CA PHE A 42 12.63 9.03 -3.99
C PHE A 42 13.32 9.03 -2.61
N LYS A 43 13.02 8.02 -1.78
CA LYS A 43 13.55 7.89 -0.42
C LYS A 43 13.97 6.46 -0.14
N LYS A 44 14.95 6.31 0.74
CA LYS A 44 15.34 5.02 1.29
C LYS A 44 14.63 4.82 2.62
N VAL A 45 13.85 3.75 2.73
CA VAL A 45 13.09 3.42 3.94
C VAL A 45 13.50 2.03 4.43
N ASN A 46 13.80 1.91 5.72
CA ASN A 46 14.12 0.64 6.35
C ASN A 46 12.84 -0.08 6.82
N PHE A 47 12.61 -1.31 6.34
CA PHE A 47 11.46 -2.16 6.65
C PHE A 47 11.79 -3.22 7.74
N GLY A 48 12.77 -2.96 8.59
CA GLY A 48 13.22 -3.87 9.64
C GLY A 48 14.23 -4.91 9.14
N GLN A 49 14.62 -5.84 10.02
CA GLN A 49 15.71 -6.78 9.76
C GLN A 49 15.42 -7.74 8.60
N ALA A 50 14.16 -8.11 8.39
CA ALA A 50 13.78 -9.11 7.40
C ALA A 50 13.87 -8.59 5.95
N LEU A 51 13.66 -7.29 5.74
CA LEU A 51 13.61 -6.67 4.41
C LEU A 51 14.68 -5.59 4.20
N GLY A 52 15.21 -5.01 5.26
CA GLY A 52 16.24 -3.99 5.21
C GLY A 52 15.76 -2.71 4.52
N ASP A 53 16.71 -2.00 3.93
CA ASP A 53 16.44 -0.77 3.22
C ASP A 53 15.85 -1.02 1.84
N ARG A 54 14.81 -0.26 1.49
CA ARG A 54 14.20 -0.25 0.17
C ARG A 54 14.02 1.18 -0.32
N THR A 55 14.28 1.38 -1.61
CA THR A 55 13.95 2.61 -2.29
C THR A 55 12.45 2.66 -2.58
N VAL A 56 11.80 3.74 -2.17
CA VAL A 56 10.39 4.07 -2.43
C VAL A 56 10.29 5.43 -3.11
N PHE A 57 9.17 5.69 -3.77
CA PHE A 57 8.83 6.95 -4.41
C PHE A 57 7.39 7.34 -4.09
N ARG A 58 7.09 8.63 -4.16
CA ARG A 58 5.76 9.18 -3.91
C ARG A 58 4.79 8.76 -5.00
N MET A 59 3.64 8.25 -4.59
CA MET A 59 2.59 7.75 -5.48
C MET A 59 1.20 8.03 -4.91
N ASN A 60 0.22 8.22 -5.79
CA ASN A 60 -1.17 8.41 -5.38
C ASN A 60 -1.70 7.10 -4.76
N ILE A 61 -2.19 7.18 -3.54
CA ILE A 61 -2.72 6.04 -2.77
C ILE A 61 -4.00 6.53 -2.08
N ILE A 62 -5.08 5.73 -2.18
CA ILE A 62 -6.43 6.15 -1.77
C ILE A 62 -6.51 6.46 -0.27
N GLU A 63 -5.69 5.79 0.53
CA GLU A 63 -5.58 5.94 1.98
C GLU A 63 -5.17 7.35 2.39
N ALA A 64 -4.56 8.14 1.49
CA ALA A 64 -4.27 9.56 1.77
C ALA A 64 -5.55 10.35 2.03
N VAL A 65 -6.61 10.09 1.25
CA VAL A 65 -7.90 10.77 1.41
C VAL A 65 -8.59 10.27 2.67
N SER A 66 -8.72 8.96 2.83
CA SER A 66 -9.49 8.41 3.94
C SER A 66 -8.83 8.69 5.30
N CYS A 67 -7.50 8.64 5.40
CA CYS A 67 -6.81 9.07 6.63
C CYS A 67 -7.01 10.57 6.94
N HIS A 68 -7.16 11.43 5.92
CA HIS A 68 -7.45 12.83 6.15
C HIS A 68 -8.89 13.03 6.61
N GLU A 69 -9.85 12.56 5.81
CA GLU A 69 -11.29 12.80 6.00
C GLU A 69 -11.84 12.07 7.25
N VAL A 70 -11.36 10.84 7.50
CA VAL A 70 -11.87 10.00 8.60
C VAL A 70 -11.09 10.22 9.89
N LEU A 71 -9.75 10.25 9.83
CA LEU A 71 -8.90 10.34 11.02
C LEU A 71 -8.47 11.78 11.34
N GLY A 72 -8.76 12.76 10.47
CA GLY A 72 -8.40 14.16 10.68
C GLY A 72 -6.90 14.42 10.63
N VAL A 73 -6.12 13.55 9.98
CA VAL A 73 -4.65 13.69 9.94
C VAL A 73 -4.29 14.85 9.01
N PRO A 74 -3.60 15.90 9.51
CA PRO A 74 -3.36 17.11 8.73
C PRO A 74 -2.19 16.97 7.74
N ASN A 75 -1.26 16.06 8.00
CA ASN A 75 -0.05 15.87 7.23
C ASN A 75 0.08 14.40 6.83
N ILE A 76 -0.02 14.12 5.53
CA ILE A 76 -0.02 12.76 5.00
C ILE A 76 0.87 12.70 3.76
N ASP A 77 1.73 11.70 3.71
CA ASP A 77 2.50 11.34 2.51
C ASP A 77 2.37 9.84 2.25
N THR A 78 2.26 9.48 0.98
CA THR A 78 2.14 8.10 0.53
C THR A 78 3.27 7.75 -0.42
N TYR A 79 3.83 6.56 -0.24
CA TYR A 79 4.95 6.07 -1.02
C TYR A 79 4.72 4.63 -1.45
N PHE A 80 5.32 4.28 -2.58
CA PHE A 80 5.32 2.94 -3.14
C PHE A 80 6.72 2.59 -3.61
N GLY A 81 7.05 1.32 -3.66
CA GLY A 81 8.31 0.85 -4.21
C GLY A 81 8.22 -0.62 -4.56
N THR A 82 9.03 -1.02 -5.53
CA THR A 82 9.22 -2.40 -5.96
C THR A 82 10.71 -2.74 -5.99
N ALA A 83 11.02 -4.02 -5.84
CA ALA A 83 12.37 -4.55 -5.91
C ALA A 83 12.46 -5.53 -7.09
N PRO A 84 13.62 -5.68 -7.74
CA PRO A 84 14.84 -4.86 -7.63
C PRO A 84 14.64 -3.35 -7.87
N GLU A 85 15.50 -2.52 -7.27
CA GLU A 85 15.34 -1.05 -7.29
C GLU A 85 15.29 -0.44 -8.70
N GLY A 86 15.90 -1.11 -9.69
CA GLY A 86 15.83 -0.71 -11.10
C GLY A 86 14.39 -0.55 -11.61
N TRP A 87 13.44 -1.36 -11.12
CA TRP A 87 12.03 -1.28 -11.49
C TRP A 87 11.39 0.04 -11.08
N ASN A 88 11.80 0.65 -9.96
CA ASN A 88 11.29 1.96 -9.55
C ASN A 88 11.64 3.05 -10.58
N TYR A 89 12.85 3.00 -11.14
CA TYR A 89 13.26 3.94 -12.18
C TYR A 89 12.57 3.66 -13.51
N LEU A 90 12.25 2.40 -13.81
CA LEU A 90 11.42 2.06 -14.97
C LEU A 90 10.00 2.63 -14.81
N LEU A 91 9.37 2.44 -13.64
CA LEU A 91 8.05 3.03 -13.34
C LEU A 91 8.08 4.56 -13.42
N LYS A 92 9.16 5.20 -12.95
CA LYS A 92 9.36 6.63 -13.16
C LYS A 92 9.44 6.99 -14.64
N ALA A 93 10.17 6.23 -15.44
CA ALA A 93 10.28 6.47 -16.88
C ALA A 93 8.92 6.35 -17.58
N MET A 94 8.03 5.46 -17.12
CA MET A 94 6.67 5.35 -17.65
C MET A 94 5.87 6.66 -17.52
N THR A 95 6.17 7.50 -16.53
CA THR A 95 5.50 8.81 -16.37
C THR A 95 5.81 9.79 -17.51
N LEU A 96 6.84 9.51 -18.33
CA LEU A 96 7.17 10.29 -19.53
C LEU A 96 6.30 9.93 -20.73
N LEU A 97 5.56 8.83 -20.67
CA LEU A 97 4.64 8.45 -21.74
C LEU A 97 3.43 9.39 -21.79
N PRO A 98 2.81 9.56 -22.97
CA PRO A 98 1.61 10.37 -23.09
C PRO A 98 0.48 9.90 -22.17
N GLN A 99 -0.20 10.85 -21.52
CA GLN A 99 -1.27 10.57 -20.56
C GLN A 99 -2.43 9.74 -21.16
N TRP A 100 -2.73 9.92 -22.45
CA TRP A 100 -3.76 9.13 -23.12
C TRP A 100 -3.40 7.64 -23.17
N LEU A 101 -2.11 7.30 -23.24
CA LEU A 101 -1.64 5.91 -23.26
C LEU A 101 -1.73 5.30 -21.86
N LEU A 102 -1.28 6.02 -20.83
CA LEU A 102 -1.32 5.53 -19.44
C LEU A 102 -2.75 5.39 -18.89
N ARG A 103 -3.71 6.15 -19.42
CA ARG A 103 -5.13 6.08 -19.01
C ARG A 103 -5.93 5.04 -19.76
N ASP A 104 -5.37 4.46 -20.82
CA ASP A 104 -6.03 3.40 -21.58
C ASP A 104 -5.91 2.08 -20.82
N ARG A 105 -7.04 1.64 -20.25
CA ARG A 105 -7.09 0.43 -19.43
C ARG A 105 -6.74 -0.82 -20.22
N ASP A 106 -7.16 -0.91 -21.47
CA ASP A 106 -6.93 -2.10 -22.30
C ASP A 106 -5.45 -2.19 -22.68
N LEU A 107 -4.82 -1.07 -23.00
CA LEU A 107 -3.37 -1.01 -23.27
C LEU A 107 -2.54 -1.29 -22.03
N MET A 108 -2.88 -0.73 -20.87
CA MET A 108 -2.17 -1.01 -19.62
C MET A 108 -2.36 -2.46 -19.16
N GLN A 109 -3.54 -3.04 -19.40
CA GLN A 109 -3.78 -4.46 -19.17
C GLN A 109 -2.93 -5.33 -20.12
N ALA A 110 -2.86 -4.99 -21.41
CA ALA A 110 -2.02 -5.70 -22.37
C ALA A 110 -0.53 -5.61 -22.02
N LEU A 111 -0.06 -4.43 -21.56
CA LEU A 111 1.31 -4.24 -21.10
C LEU A 111 1.63 -5.07 -19.86
N ALA A 112 0.68 -5.17 -18.91
CA ALA A 112 0.82 -6.02 -17.73
C ALA A 112 0.93 -7.51 -18.12
N VAL A 113 0.09 -7.97 -19.04
CA VAL A 113 0.14 -9.35 -19.58
C VAL A 113 1.47 -9.62 -20.28
N PHE A 114 1.95 -8.68 -21.09
CA PHE A 114 3.23 -8.81 -21.77
C PHE A 114 4.42 -8.88 -20.78
N SER A 115 4.36 -8.11 -19.69
CA SER A 115 5.45 -8.00 -18.72
C SER A 115 5.50 -9.16 -17.71
N GLU A 116 4.40 -9.90 -17.53
CA GLU A 116 4.27 -10.96 -16.52
C GLU A 116 5.39 -12.01 -16.57
N PRO A 117 5.76 -12.61 -17.72
CA PRO A 117 6.78 -13.66 -17.73
C PRO A 117 8.14 -13.16 -17.21
N VAL A 118 8.46 -11.89 -17.48
CA VAL A 118 9.69 -11.24 -17.02
C VAL A 118 9.64 -11.00 -15.52
N VAL A 119 8.50 -10.52 -15.00
CA VAL A 119 8.30 -10.32 -13.56
C VAL A 119 8.40 -11.65 -12.82
N ARG A 120 7.67 -12.69 -13.27
CA ARG A 120 7.73 -14.02 -12.65
C ARG A 120 9.13 -14.62 -12.66
N LEU A 121 9.86 -14.49 -13.78
CA LEU A 121 11.24 -14.95 -13.85
C LEU A 121 12.12 -14.21 -12.83
N THR A 122 11.91 -12.90 -12.68
CA THR A 122 12.62 -12.10 -11.68
C THR A 122 12.26 -12.53 -10.26
N ASP A 123 10.97 -12.74 -9.97
CA ASP A 123 10.49 -13.18 -8.66
C ASP A 123 11.01 -14.57 -8.30
N MET A 124 11.10 -15.49 -9.27
CA MET A 124 11.71 -16.82 -9.06
C MET A 124 13.19 -16.73 -8.71
N LEU A 125 13.90 -15.73 -9.25
CA LEU A 125 15.35 -15.55 -9.04
C LEU A 125 15.65 -14.77 -7.75
N VAL A 126 14.81 -13.81 -7.38
CA VAL A 126 15.06 -12.85 -6.29
C VAL A 126 14.25 -13.19 -5.03
N GLY A 127 13.17 -13.96 -5.18
CA GLY A 127 12.16 -14.19 -4.16
C GLY A 127 11.12 -13.06 -4.14
N SER A 128 9.90 -13.39 -3.71
CA SER A 128 8.80 -12.45 -3.52
C SER A 128 8.65 -12.10 -2.04
N ALA A 129 8.47 -10.82 -1.74
CA ALA A 129 8.02 -10.35 -0.45
C ALA A 129 7.35 -8.98 -0.60
N ASN A 130 6.27 -8.78 0.14
CA ASN A 130 5.50 -7.54 0.18
C ASN A 130 5.54 -6.98 1.58
N ALA A 131 5.67 -5.67 1.67
CA ALA A 131 5.84 -4.99 2.94
C ALA A 131 5.08 -3.69 2.97
N MET A 132 4.45 -3.42 4.11
CA MET A 132 3.78 -2.16 4.39
C MET A 132 4.36 -1.59 5.68
N LYS A 133 4.66 -0.30 5.65
CA LYS A 133 5.13 0.44 6.83
C LYS A 133 4.32 1.70 6.98
N VAL A 134 3.74 1.88 8.16
CA VAL A 134 3.00 3.09 8.54
C VAL A 134 3.74 3.74 9.69
N THR A 135 4.07 5.02 9.53
CA THR A 135 4.65 5.84 10.58
C THR A 135 3.70 6.99 10.87
N ALA A 136 3.21 7.05 12.11
CA ALA A 136 2.41 8.15 12.62
C ALA A 136 3.21 8.94 13.64
N THR A 137 3.11 10.27 13.58
CA THR A 137 3.74 11.17 14.55
C THR A 137 2.68 12.10 15.12
N ALA A 138 2.53 12.09 16.44
CA ALA A 138 1.60 12.97 17.14
C ALA A 138 2.23 14.34 17.41
N LYS A 139 1.40 15.32 17.78
CA LYS A 139 1.82 16.70 18.07
C LYS A 139 2.80 16.80 19.24
N ASP A 140 2.75 15.85 20.18
CA ASP A 140 3.66 15.78 21.32
C ASP A 140 5.03 15.16 20.98
N GLY A 141 5.25 14.82 19.71
CA GLY A 141 6.47 14.20 19.22
C GLY A 141 6.52 12.69 19.45
N SER A 142 5.48 12.07 20.01
CA SER A 142 5.39 10.61 20.05
C SER A 142 5.24 10.03 18.65
N THR A 143 5.84 8.87 18.43
CA THR A 143 5.80 8.18 17.14
C THR A 143 5.29 6.76 17.30
N ALA A 144 4.37 6.34 16.45
CA ALA A 144 3.97 4.96 16.29
C ALA A 144 4.42 4.45 14.92
N VAL A 145 5.11 3.32 14.88
CA VAL A 145 5.57 2.66 13.67
C VAL A 145 5.00 1.26 13.64
N MET A 146 4.32 0.92 12.55
CA MET A 146 3.81 -0.41 12.28
C MET A 146 4.45 -0.94 11.01
N THR A 147 4.97 -2.16 11.07
CA THR A 147 5.56 -2.85 9.91
C THR A 147 4.90 -4.21 9.74
N TYR A 148 4.44 -4.46 8.52
CA TYR A 148 3.83 -5.72 8.09
C TYR A 148 4.62 -6.27 6.91
N ALA A 149 4.86 -7.58 6.87
CA ALA A 149 5.37 -8.23 5.66
C ALA A 149 4.85 -9.65 5.45
N HIS A 150 4.63 -9.97 4.18
CA HIS A 150 4.11 -11.26 3.71
C HIS A 150 4.92 -11.73 2.49
N LYS A 151 5.07 -13.06 2.32
CA LYS A 151 5.87 -13.61 1.21
C LYS A 151 5.19 -13.44 -0.15
N ASP A 152 3.87 -13.36 -0.14
CA ASP A 152 3.04 -13.34 -1.32
C ASP A 152 2.00 -12.22 -1.24
N LEU A 153 1.89 -11.41 -2.31
CA LEU A 153 0.96 -10.26 -2.35
C LEU A 153 -0.49 -10.72 -2.44
N GLU A 154 -0.73 -11.76 -3.23
CA GLU A 154 -2.09 -12.22 -3.52
C GLU A 154 -2.69 -12.88 -2.29
N GLU A 155 -1.89 -13.67 -1.58
CA GLU A 155 -2.27 -14.29 -0.32
C GLU A 155 -2.54 -13.22 0.74
N CYS A 156 -1.70 -12.18 0.88
CA CYS A 156 -1.97 -11.14 1.89
C CYS A 156 -3.24 -10.33 1.59
N VAL A 157 -3.47 -9.97 0.32
CA VAL A 157 -4.70 -9.27 -0.09
C VAL A 157 -5.93 -10.18 0.11
N GLY A 158 -5.82 -11.46 -0.22
CA GLY A 158 -6.86 -12.46 -0.01
C GLY A 158 -7.20 -12.65 1.47
N ILE A 159 -6.20 -12.79 2.33
CA ILE A 159 -6.36 -12.92 3.79
C ILE A 159 -7.00 -11.66 4.39
N ALA A 160 -6.54 -10.47 4.00
CA ALA A 160 -7.13 -9.21 4.46
C ALA A 160 -8.60 -9.09 4.03
N THR A 161 -8.91 -9.42 2.76
CA THR A 161 -10.27 -9.42 2.23
C THR A 161 -11.16 -10.40 2.99
N ALA A 162 -10.67 -11.62 3.24
CA ALA A 162 -11.38 -12.63 4.01
C ALA A 162 -11.62 -12.20 5.47
N ALA A 163 -10.66 -11.53 6.10
CA ALA A 163 -10.81 -10.99 7.45
C ALA A 163 -11.93 -9.94 7.54
N PHE A 164 -12.00 -9.02 6.58
CA PHE A 164 -13.10 -8.06 6.49
C PHE A 164 -14.45 -8.74 6.24
N ALA A 165 -14.51 -9.74 5.35
CA ALA A 165 -15.73 -10.51 5.11
C ALA A 165 -16.20 -11.25 6.38
N ALA A 166 -15.27 -11.87 7.12
CA ALA A 166 -15.58 -12.54 8.37
C ALA A 166 -16.07 -11.55 9.44
N ALA A 167 -15.44 -10.37 9.56
CA ALA A 167 -15.88 -9.30 10.45
C ALA A 167 -17.28 -8.79 10.10
N ALA A 168 -17.61 -8.65 8.81
CA ALA A 168 -18.96 -8.30 8.37
C ALA A 168 -19.99 -9.34 8.84
N LEU A 169 -19.71 -10.63 8.65
CA LEU A 169 -20.60 -11.73 9.04
C LEU A 169 -20.80 -11.85 10.56
N ARG A 170 -19.77 -11.51 11.35
CA ARG A 170 -19.88 -11.46 12.82
C ARG A 170 -20.65 -10.25 13.34
N GLY A 171 -20.90 -9.25 12.49
CA GLY A 171 -21.48 -7.98 12.90
C GLY A 171 -20.47 -7.03 13.56
N ASP A 172 -19.17 -7.26 13.37
CA ASP A 172 -18.08 -6.39 13.86
C ASP A 172 -17.99 -5.06 13.08
N ILE A 173 -18.57 -5.03 11.87
CA ILE A 173 -18.60 -3.86 10.97
C ILE A 173 -19.93 -3.09 11.14
N LYS A 174 -19.86 -1.76 11.03
CA LYS A 174 -21.03 -0.86 11.02
C LYS A 174 -21.85 -1.06 9.75
N THR A 175 -23.17 -0.94 9.82
CA THR A 175 -24.03 -0.99 8.64
C THR A 175 -23.78 0.23 7.75
N GLY A 176 -23.48 0.04 6.46
CA GLY A 176 -23.26 1.15 5.51
C GLY A 176 -22.08 0.90 4.56
N ILE A 177 -21.63 1.98 3.92
CA ILE A 177 -20.42 2.01 3.10
C ILE A 177 -19.36 2.77 3.90
N TRP A 178 -18.21 2.14 4.12
CA TRP A 178 -17.21 2.63 5.07
C TRP A 178 -15.80 2.41 4.53
N TYR A 179 -14.89 3.32 4.87
CA TYR A 179 -13.47 3.04 4.78
C TYR A 179 -13.01 2.09 5.90
N PRO A 180 -11.95 1.30 5.69
CA PRO A 180 -11.43 0.36 6.69
C PRO A 180 -11.23 0.95 8.10
N GLU A 181 -10.72 2.18 8.18
CA GLU A 181 -10.39 2.87 9.42
C GLU A 181 -11.59 3.26 10.29
N GLU A 182 -12.78 3.42 9.70
CA GLU A 182 -14.04 3.75 10.37
C GLU A 182 -15.05 2.60 10.41
N ALA A 183 -14.83 1.55 9.63
CA ALA A 183 -15.80 0.45 9.45
C ALA A 183 -16.08 -0.31 10.75
N LEU A 184 -15.08 -0.47 11.62
CA LEU A 184 -15.15 -1.30 12.82
C LEU A 184 -15.90 -0.59 13.97
N ARG A 185 -16.71 -1.35 14.71
CA ARG A 185 -17.57 -0.82 15.78
C ARG A 185 -16.81 -0.41 17.04
N ASP A 186 -15.81 -1.18 17.41
CA ASP A 186 -15.03 -0.99 18.63
C ASP A 186 -13.60 -1.51 18.47
N GLU A 187 -12.77 -1.27 19.48
CA GLU A 187 -11.36 -1.67 19.48
C GLU A 187 -11.17 -3.18 19.50
N ALA A 188 -12.05 -3.93 20.19
CA ALA A 188 -11.95 -5.37 20.25
C ALA A 188 -12.22 -6.00 18.86
N ALA A 189 -13.15 -5.44 18.09
CA ALA A 189 -13.38 -5.81 16.69
C ALA A 189 -12.15 -5.51 15.81
N ARG A 190 -11.48 -4.37 16.04
CA ARG A 190 -10.24 -3.99 15.34
C ARG A 190 -9.11 -4.97 15.64
N GLU A 191 -8.86 -5.29 16.90
CA GLU A 191 -7.84 -6.26 17.30
C GLU A 191 -8.09 -7.64 16.69
N ARG A 192 -9.34 -8.12 16.72
CA ARG A 192 -9.71 -9.39 16.07
C ARG A 192 -9.45 -9.36 14.57
N LEU A 193 -9.89 -8.29 13.88
CA LEU A 193 -9.68 -8.15 12.43
C LEU A 193 -8.18 -8.13 12.09
N LEU A 194 -7.37 -7.39 12.84
CA LEU A 194 -5.92 -7.35 12.62
C LEU A 194 -5.28 -8.71 12.87
N ALA A 195 -5.68 -9.43 13.91
CA ALA A 195 -5.19 -10.79 14.17
C ALA A 195 -5.54 -11.78 13.05
N GLU A 196 -6.66 -11.58 12.36
CA GLU A 196 -7.05 -12.39 11.20
C GLU A 196 -6.32 -11.95 9.92
N ALA A 197 -6.25 -10.64 9.65
CA ALA A 197 -5.63 -10.06 8.48
C ALA A 197 -4.10 -10.24 8.43
N THR A 198 -3.49 -10.48 9.59
CA THR A 198 -2.04 -10.68 9.72
C THR A 198 -1.62 -12.15 9.75
N ARG A 199 -2.57 -13.08 9.57
CA ARG A 199 -2.24 -14.50 9.42
C ARG A 199 -1.30 -14.71 8.22
N GLY A 200 -0.31 -15.58 8.38
CA GLY A 200 0.70 -15.86 7.35
C GLY A 200 1.81 -14.81 7.23
N ALA A 201 1.66 -13.64 7.86
CA ALA A 201 2.71 -12.62 7.88
C ALA A 201 3.96 -13.15 8.59
N PHE A 202 5.11 -12.98 7.95
CA PHE A 202 6.39 -13.32 8.57
C PHE A 202 6.95 -12.15 9.40
N LEU A 203 6.35 -10.96 9.25
CA LEU A 203 6.65 -9.77 10.04
C LEU A 203 5.36 -9.04 10.39
N TRP A 204 5.13 -8.84 11.68
CA TRP A 204 4.08 -7.97 12.21
C TRP A 204 4.60 -7.32 13.49
N GLU A 205 5.02 -6.07 13.39
CA GLU A 205 5.67 -5.34 14.48
C GLU A 205 5.02 -3.98 14.68
N GLN A 206 4.83 -3.61 15.95
CA GLN A 206 4.31 -2.32 16.38
C GLN A 206 5.25 -1.73 17.42
N HIS A 207 5.74 -0.51 17.15
CA HIS A 207 6.64 0.21 18.03
C HIS A 207 6.09 1.59 18.31
N VAL A 208 5.87 1.90 19.59
CA VAL A 208 5.48 3.24 20.04
C VAL A 208 6.65 3.83 20.82
N THR A 209 7.13 4.98 20.36
CA THR A 209 8.17 5.76 21.04
C THR A 209 7.53 7.02 21.62
N PRO A 210 7.55 7.22 22.95
CA PRO A 210 7.03 8.43 23.56
C PRO A 210 7.79 9.68 23.09
N GLY A 211 7.08 10.81 22.99
CA GLY A 211 7.70 12.10 22.74
C GLY A 211 8.64 12.48 23.88
N LEU A 212 9.73 13.18 23.55
CA LEU A 212 10.59 13.77 24.57
C LEU A 212 9.75 14.79 25.35
N LYS A 213 9.44 14.49 26.62
CA LYS A 213 8.90 15.48 27.54
C LYS A 213 9.97 16.55 27.71
N ASN A 214 9.79 17.72 27.08
CA ASN A 214 10.54 18.91 27.43
C ASN A 214 10.29 19.16 28.92
N LYS A 215 11.33 18.97 29.74
CA LYS A 215 11.37 19.41 31.14
C LYS A 215 11.52 20.93 31.19
#